data_AF-A0A1A5HMN4-F1
#
_entry.id   AF-A0A1A5HMN4-F1
#
_cell.length_a   1.000
_cell.length_b   1.000
_cell.length_c   1.000
_cell.angle_alpha   90.00
_cell.angle_beta   90.00
_cell.angle_gamma   90.00
#
_symmetry.space_group_name_H-M   'P 1'
#
loop_
_entity.id
_entity.type
_entity.pdbx_description
1 polymer ?
#
loop_
_entity_poly.entity_id
_entity_poly.type
_entity_poly.pdbx_seq_one_letter_code
_entity_poly.pdbx_strand_id
1 'polypeptide(L)'
;MRGGDNRTGELFSYVDLEARVRRDHPLRAIRRIVNEALAALERDFAALYSPIGRPSIPPEKLLRAMLLQAFYSIRSERLLMERLEYDLLFRWFVGIGVDDAAWDHSVFSKNRDRLLEGDIAAKFLNAVLAQPKVKKLLSTDHFSVDGTLIEAWASMKSFKRKDGLDEPPSGGGRNEEADFHGQKRSNETHASTTDRDARLFRKGKGKEAKLSFMGHGLMENRHGLLVDACLTLADGHAERVAALHMIEPRAERPQAITLGADKAYDAEDFINELRSMKVTPHVAQNTNGRRSAIDRRTTRHVGYVVSQRIRKRIEEAFGWIKVIAGQEKTKFRGRDRVGWAFTFAAAAYNLVRLPKLIAVPT
;
A
#
# COMPACT_ATOMS: atom_id res chain seq x y z
N MET A 1 -38.53 -17.94 -27.79
CA MET A 1 -38.16 -19.35 -27.55
C MET A 1 -37.45 -19.45 -26.22
N ARG A 2 -37.90 -20.32 -25.31
CA ARG A 2 -37.25 -20.59 -24.03
C ARG A 2 -36.14 -21.64 -24.26
N GLY A 3 -34.92 -21.36 -23.84
CA GLY A 3 -33.82 -22.34 -23.90
C GLY A 3 -34.08 -23.54 -22.98
N GLY A 4 -33.55 -24.71 -23.34
CA GLY A 4 -33.67 -25.93 -22.54
C GLY A 4 -32.76 -25.91 -21.31
N ASP A 5 -33.22 -26.50 -20.19
CA ASP A 5 -32.47 -26.68 -18.93
C ASP A 5 -31.74 -28.04 -18.91
N ASN A 6 -31.05 -28.35 -20.01
CA ASN A 6 -30.36 -29.62 -20.17
C ASN A 6 -28.94 -29.48 -19.60
N ARG A 7 -28.62 -30.27 -18.56
CA ARG A 7 -27.24 -30.42 -18.07
C ARG A 7 -26.47 -31.35 -19.00
N THR A 8 -25.55 -30.80 -19.79
CA THR A 8 -24.58 -31.59 -20.56
C THR A 8 -23.45 -32.04 -19.65
N GLY A 9 -23.37 -33.35 -19.38
CA GLY A 9 -22.18 -33.99 -18.82
C GLY A 9 -21.24 -34.37 -19.96
N GLU A 10 -20.41 -33.44 -20.42
CA GLU A 10 -19.38 -33.77 -21.42
C GLU A 10 -18.13 -34.33 -20.73
N LEU A 11 -17.62 -35.44 -21.25
CA LEU A 11 -16.51 -36.21 -20.67
C LEU A 11 -15.13 -35.56 -20.93
N PHE A 12 -15.03 -34.63 -21.89
CA PHE A 12 -13.81 -33.87 -22.18
C PHE A 12 -14.17 -32.46 -22.65
N SER A 13 -13.82 -31.43 -21.86
CA SER A 13 -14.00 -30.02 -22.24
C SER A 13 -12.64 -29.36 -22.40
N TYR A 14 -12.27 -28.97 -23.62
CA TYR A 14 -11.09 -28.13 -23.87
C TYR A 14 -11.45 -26.68 -23.52
N VAL A 15 -11.34 -26.33 -22.24
CA VAL A 15 -11.67 -24.99 -21.76
C VAL A 15 -10.47 -24.05 -21.96
N ASP A 16 -10.52 -23.24 -23.02
CA ASP A 16 -9.62 -22.10 -23.15
C ASP A 16 -10.05 -20.98 -22.17
N LEU A 17 -9.25 -20.79 -21.11
CA LEU A 17 -9.45 -19.72 -20.14
C LEU A 17 -9.45 -18.33 -20.78
N GLU A 18 -8.69 -18.12 -21.85
CA GLU A 18 -8.65 -16.86 -22.59
C GLU A 18 -10.01 -16.55 -23.20
N ALA A 19 -10.72 -17.54 -23.75
CA ALA A 19 -12.06 -17.35 -24.31
C ALA A 19 -13.14 -17.14 -23.23
N ARG A 20 -12.93 -17.64 -22.00
CA ARG A 20 -13.90 -17.53 -20.90
C ARG A 20 -13.95 -16.14 -20.25
N VAL A 21 -12.88 -15.37 -20.35
CA VAL A 21 -12.85 -14.00 -19.80
C VAL A 21 -13.36 -13.01 -20.85
N ARG A 22 -14.36 -12.20 -20.50
CA ARG A 22 -14.90 -11.18 -21.43
C ARG A 22 -13.80 -10.27 -21.97
N ARG A 23 -13.86 -9.92 -23.26
CA ARG A 23 -12.86 -9.10 -23.95
C ARG A 23 -12.68 -7.70 -23.35
N ASP A 24 -13.75 -7.15 -22.79
CA ASP A 24 -13.81 -5.83 -22.16
C ASP A 24 -13.51 -5.86 -20.65
N HIS A 25 -13.16 -7.03 -20.09
CA HIS A 25 -12.89 -7.15 -18.67
C HIS A 25 -11.63 -6.35 -18.27
N PRO A 26 -11.68 -5.47 -17.24
CA PRO A 26 -10.59 -4.56 -16.89
C PRO A 26 -9.29 -5.29 -16.51
N LEU A 27 -9.38 -6.49 -15.94
CA LEU A 27 -8.21 -7.32 -15.63
C LEU A 27 -7.37 -7.69 -16.86
N ARG A 28 -7.90 -7.59 -18.09
CA ARG A 28 -7.11 -7.78 -19.32
C ARG A 28 -6.06 -6.71 -19.52
N ALA A 29 -6.46 -5.45 -19.42
CA ALA A 29 -5.51 -4.35 -19.48
C ALA A 29 -4.51 -4.42 -18.32
N ILE A 30 -5.00 -4.71 -17.11
CA ILE A 30 -4.15 -4.86 -15.91
C ILE A 30 -3.16 -6.00 -16.07
N ARG A 31 -3.58 -7.19 -16.50
CA ARG A 31 -2.70 -8.35 -16.67
C ARG A 31 -1.57 -8.08 -17.66
N ARG A 32 -1.81 -7.32 -18.73
CA ARG A 32 -0.75 -6.92 -19.68
C ARG A 32 0.28 -6.00 -19.03
N ILE A 33 -0.18 -4.98 -18.29
CA ILE A 33 0.70 -4.07 -17.52
C ILE A 33 1.50 -4.86 -16.47
N VAL A 34 0.82 -5.73 -15.72
CA VAL A 34 1.45 -6.54 -14.68
C VAL A 34 2.50 -7.48 -15.27
N ASN A 35 2.20 -8.19 -16.37
CA ASN A 35 3.16 -9.10 -16.99
C ASN A 35 4.41 -8.37 -17.49
N GLU A 36 4.26 -7.18 -18.06
CA GLU A 36 5.39 -6.34 -18.48
C GLU A 36 6.24 -5.88 -17.28
N ALA A 37 5.58 -5.48 -16.17
CA ALA A 37 6.28 -5.13 -14.94
C ALA A 37 7.00 -6.34 -14.31
N LEU A 38 6.38 -7.52 -14.33
CA LEU A 38 6.96 -8.75 -13.79
C LEU A 38 8.16 -9.22 -14.62
N ALA A 39 8.10 -9.11 -15.95
CA ALA A 39 9.24 -9.42 -16.82
C ALA A 39 10.45 -8.53 -16.52
N ALA A 40 10.23 -7.25 -16.18
CA ALA A 40 11.31 -6.35 -15.78
C ALA A 40 11.99 -6.75 -14.45
N LEU A 41 11.33 -7.56 -13.62
CA LEU A 41 11.82 -8.02 -12.31
C LEU A 41 12.44 -9.43 -12.35
N GLU A 42 12.57 -10.06 -13.52
CA GLU A 42 13.06 -11.43 -13.65
C GLU A 42 14.40 -11.66 -12.92
N ARG A 43 15.34 -10.71 -13.04
CA ARG A 43 16.64 -10.78 -12.37
C ARG A 43 16.52 -10.68 -10.84
N ASP A 44 15.64 -9.82 -10.35
CA ASP A 44 15.37 -9.67 -8.93
C ASP A 44 14.74 -10.94 -8.36
N PHE A 45 13.84 -11.57 -9.12
CA PHE A 45 13.25 -12.86 -8.77
C PHE A 45 14.28 -13.98 -8.76
N ALA A 46 15.14 -14.08 -9.77
CA ALA A 46 16.20 -15.09 -9.81
C ALA A 46 17.13 -15.01 -8.58
N ALA A 47 17.38 -13.82 -8.04
CA ALA A 47 18.21 -13.63 -6.85
C ALA A 47 17.54 -14.13 -5.55
N LEU A 48 16.20 -14.16 -5.49
CA LEU A 48 15.45 -14.57 -4.29
C LEU A 48 15.21 -16.08 -4.20
N TYR A 49 15.40 -16.82 -5.30
CA TYR A 49 15.09 -18.25 -5.37
C TYR A 49 16.32 -19.07 -5.74
N SER A 50 16.55 -20.15 -4.98
CA SER A 50 17.61 -21.11 -5.28
C SER A 50 17.37 -21.77 -6.64
N PRO A 51 18.39 -21.91 -7.51
CA PRO A 51 18.29 -22.67 -8.75
C PRO A 51 18.20 -24.19 -8.49
N ILE A 52 18.47 -24.64 -7.26
CA ILE A 52 18.49 -26.04 -6.85
C ILE A 52 17.34 -26.30 -5.86
N GLY A 53 16.55 -27.34 -6.13
CA GLY A 53 15.50 -27.84 -5.23
C GLY A 53 14.17 -28.12 -5.93
N ARG A 54 13.15 -28.49 -5.15
CA ARG A 54 11.78 -28.67 -5.67
C ARG A 54 11.26 -27.31 -6.18
N PRO A 55 10.67 -27.24 -7.38
CA PRO A 55 10.07 -26.01 -7.90
C PRO A 55 9.07 -25.42 -6.91
N SER A 56 9.29 -24.16 -6.53
CA SER A 56 8.35 -23.38 -5.74
C SER A 56 7.31 -22.70 -6.63
N ILE A 57 6.32 -22.05 -6.01
CA ILE A 57 5.38 -21.21 -6.75
C ILE A 57 6.18 -20.07 -7.43
N PRO A 58 6.02 -19.85 -8.74
CA PRO A 58 6.70 -18.75 -9.42
C PRO A 58 6.31 -17.39 -8.84
N PRO A 59 7.27 -16.47 -8.63
CA PRO A 59 7.02 -15.17 -8.03
C PRO A 59 6.02 -14.32 -8.83
N GLU A 60 5.98 -14.49 -10.15
CA GLU A 60 5.00 -13.84 -11.04
C GLU A 60 3.58 -14.28 -10.71
N LYS A 61 3.39 -15.59 -10.47
CA LYS A 61 2.08 -16.15 -10.10
C LYS A 61 1.69 -15.70 -8.68
N LEU A 62 2.64 -15.63 -7.74
CA LEU A 62 2.40 -15.12 -6.39
C LEU A 62 1.93 -13.66 -6.43
N LEU A 63 2.66 -12.77 -7.12
CA LEU A 63 2.31 -11.36 -7.19
C LEU A 63 0.94 -11.16 -7.87
N ARG A 64 0.64 -11.89 -8.95
CA ARG A 64 -0.70 -11.85 -9.57
C ARG A 64 -1.80 -12.32 -8.61
N ALA A 65 -1.57 -13.37 -7.84
CA ALA A 65 -2.53 -13.84 -6.85
C ALA A 65 -2.72 -12.82 -5.71
N MET A 66 -1.66 -12.17 -5.25
CA MET A 66 -1.74 -11.09 -4.24
C MET A 66 -2.46 -9.85 -4.77
N LEU A 67 -2.30 -9.51 -6.05
CA LEU A 67 -3.09 -8.44 -6.68
C LEU A 67 -4.59 -8.76 -6.65
N LEU A 68 -5.00 -10.01 -6.89
CA LEU A 68 -6.39 -10.42 -6.74
C LEU A 68 -6.89 -10.25 -5.29
N GLN A 69 -6.04 -10.53 -4.29
CA GLN A 69 -6.40 -10.25 -2.90
C GLN A 69 -6.71 -8.77 -2.67
N ALA A 70 -5.88 -7.88 -3.25
CA ALA A 70 -6.10 -6.44 -3.15
C ALA A 70 -7.35 -5.97 -3.93
N PHE A 71 -7.55 -6.46 -5.15
CA PHE A 71 -8.66 -6.01 -6.02
C PHE A 71 -10.04 -6.47 -5.54
N TYR A 72 -10.11 -7.67 -4.96
CA TYR A 72 -11.36 -8.30 -4.54
C TYR A 72 -11.52 -8.40 -3.02
N SER A 73 -10.68 -7.69 -2.25
CA SER A 73 -10.74 -7.65 -0.79
C SER A 73 -10.69 -9.04 -0.14
N ILE A 74 -9.88 -9.94 -0.69
CA ILE A 74 -9.80 -11.33 -0.22
C ILE A 74 -8.97 -11.35 1.06
N ARG A 75 -9.70 -11.41 2.19
CA ARG A 75 -9.17 -11.29 3.55
C ARG A 75 -8.14 -12.35 3.97
N SER A 76 -8.08 -13.51 3.32
CA SER A 76 -7.17 -14.60 3.72
C SER A 76 -6.60 -15.35 2.52
N GLU A 77 -5.45 -15.97 2.73
CA GLU A 77 -4.83 -16.81 1.70
C GLU A 77 -5.54 -18.15 1.53
N ARG A 78 -6.18 -18.65 2.59
CA ARG A 78 -7.09 -19.80 2.49
C ARG A 78 -8.23 -19.52 1.53
N LEU A 79 -8.91 -18.39 1.68
CA LEU A 79 -9.98 -17.98 0.78
C LEU A 79 -9.45 -17.71 -0.62
N LEU A 80 -8.23 -17.17 -0.78
CA LEU A 80 -7.62 -17.03 -2.10
C LEU A 80 -7.40 -18.38 -2.78
N MET A 81 -6.86 -19.38 -2.06
CA MET A 81 -6.66 -20.71 -2.62
C MET A 81 -8.00 -21.37 -2.97
N GLU A 82 -9.00 -21.24 -2.09
CA GLU A 82 -10.36 -21.70 -2.35
C GLU A 82 -10.95 -21.05 -3.61
N ARG A 83 -10.80 -19.73 -3.79
CA ARG A 83 -11.21 -19.03 -5.02
C ARG A 83 -10.48 -19.54 -6.24
N LEU A 84 -9.19 -19.88 -6.12
CA LEU A 84 -8.41 -20.44 -7.23
C LEU A 84 -8.88 -21.84 -7.61
N GLU A 85 -9.57 -22.59 -6.75
CA GLU A 85 -10.12 -23.91 -7.11
C GLU A 85 -11.25 -23.80 -8.14
N TYR A 86 -12.11 -22.77 -8.07
CA TYR A 86 -13.32 -22.71 -8.88
C TYR A 86 -13.49 -21.44 -9.74
N ASP A 87 -12.75 -20.36 -9.50
CA ASP A 87 -12.90 -19.11 -10.24
C ASP A 87 -11.97 -19.07 -11.47
N LEU A 88 -12.56 -19.33 -12.65
CA LEU A 88 -11.85 -19.31 -13.92
C LEU A 88 -11.19 -17.95 -14.23
N LEU A 89 -11.78 -16.83 -13.80
CA LEU A 89 -11.19 -15.50 -14.00
C LEU A 89 -9.93 -15.35 -13.16
N PHE A 90 -9.93 -15.86 -11.93
CA PHE A 90 -8.77 -15.77 -11.05
C PHE A 90 -7.64 -16.67 -11.56
N ARG A 91 -7.96 -17.91 -11.94
CA ARG A 91 -7.00 -18.84 -12.53
C ARG A 91 -6.38 -18.25 -13.80
N TRP A 92 -7.21 -17.70 -14.68
CA TRP A 92 -6.77 -16.99 -15.88
C TRP A 92 -5.83 -15.84 -15.53
N PHE A 93 -6.20 -14.96 -14.59
CA PHE A 93 -5.37 -13.80 -14.24
C PHE A 93 -4.01 -14.24 -13.69
N VAL A 94 -3.99 -15.21 -12.79
CA VAL A 94 -2.77 -15.74 -12.16
C VAL A 94 -1.90 -16.53 -13.13
N GLY A 95 -2.50 -17.18 -14.14
CA GLY A 95 -1.83 -18.11 -15.05
C GLY A 95 -1.74 -19.53 -14.49
N ILE A 96 -2.80 -19.98 -13.84
CA ILE A 96 -3.01 -21.39 -13.46
C ILE A 96 -3.91 -22.01 -14.54
N GLY A 97 -3.58 -23.22 -15.04
CA GLY A 97 -4.40 -23.94 -16.02
C GLY A 97 -5.80 -24.26 -15.50
N VAL A 98 -6.70 -24.88 -16.25
CA VAL A 98 -8.02 -25.26 -15.70
C VAL A 98 -7.90 -26.44 -14.74
N ASP A 99 -7.10 -27.44 -15.12
CA ASP A 99 -6.99 -28.71 -14.39
C ASP A 99 -5.84 -28.76 -13.37
N ASP A 100 -4.99 -27.73 -13.32
CA ASP A 100 -3.91 -27.66 -12.34
C ASP A 100 -4.47 -27.63 -10.90
N ALA A 101 -3.82 -28.28 -9.93
CA ALA A 101 -4.23 -28.09 -8.54
C ALA A 101 -4.00 -26.63 -8.09
N ALA A 102 -4.92 -26.06 -7.29
CA ALA A 102 -4.59 -24.85 -6.56
C ALA A 102 -3.48 -25.14 -5.53
N TRP A 103 -2.77 -24.11 -5.09
CA TRP A 103 -1.70 -24.31 -4.10
C TRP A 103 -2.26 -24.49 -2.71
N ASP A 104 -1.53 -25.21 -1.86
CA ASP A 104 -1.79 -25.18 -0.43
C ASP A 104 -1.50 -23.78 0.14
N HIS A 105 -2.38 -23.32 1.04
CA HIS A 105 -2.29 -21.97 1.58
C HIS A 105 -1.00 -21.73 2.38
N SER A 106 -0.45 -22.76 3.04
CA SER A 106 0.78 -22.64 3.84
C SER A 106 2.01 -22.53 2.95
N VAL A 107 2.01 -23.26 1.82
CA VAL A 107 3.03 -23.14 0.77
C VAL A 107 2.99 -21.73 0.18
N PHE A 108 1.80 -21.19 -0.09
CA PHE A 108 1.64 -19.82 -0.55
C PHE A 108 2.23 -18.81 0.46
N SER A 109 1.85 -18.89 1.74
CA SER A 109 2.36 -17.98 2.78
C SER A 109 3.89 -18.00 2.88
N LYS A 110 4.51 -19.19 2.85
CA LYS A 110 5.96 -19.35 2.93
C LYS A 110 6.69 -18.74 1.73
N ASN A 111 6.12 -18.87 0.53
CA ASN A 111 6.70 -18.29 -0.67
C ASN A 111 6.50 -16.77 -0.73
N ARG A 112 5.35 -16.27 -0.28
CA ARG A 112 5.11 -14.83 -0.10
C ARG A 112 6.14 -14.22 0.83
N ASP A 113 6.45 -14.86 1.95
CA ASP A 113 7.40 -14.31 2.93
C ASP A 113 8.79 -14.07 2.32
N ARG A 114 9.23 -14.87 1.34
CA ARG A 114 10.46 -14.62 0.58
C ARG A 114 10.41 -13.34 -0.26
N LEU A 115 9.23 -13.00 -0.79
CA LEU A 115 9.03 -11.72 -1.51
C LEU A 115 9.07 -10.52 -0.57
N LEU A 116 8.71 -10.73 0.72
CA LEU A 116 8.76 -9.69 1.75
C LEU A 116 10.19 -9.39 2.23
N GLU A 117 11.14 -10.30 1.99
CA GLU A 117 12.55 -10.15 2.40
C GLU A 117 13.36 -9.24 1.46
N GLY A 118 12.79 -8.80 0.34
CA GLY A 118 13.40 -7.85 -0.59
C GLY A 118 12.51 -6.67 -0.93
N ASP A 119 13.08 -5.67 -1.62
CA ASP A 119 12.39 -4.44 -2.05
C ASP A 119 11.43 -4.66 -3.24
N ILE A 120 10.87 -5.86 -3.38
CA ILE A 120 10.05 -6.26 -4.54
C ILE A 120 8.82 -5.38 -4.70
N ALA A 121 8.17 -4.95 -3.61
CA ALA A 121 7.02 -4.05 -3.70
C ALA A 121 7.38 -2.69 -4.33
N ALA A 122 8.47 -2.07 -3.89
CA ALA A 122 8.95 -0.80 -4.43
C ALA A 122 9.42 -0.96 -5.89
N LYS A 123 10.18 -2.01 -6.19
CA LYS A 123 10.62 -2.34 -7.55
C LYS A 123 9.43 -2.62 -8.47
N PHE A 124 8.39 -3.30 -8.00
CA PHE A 124 7.17 -3.56 -8.76
C PHE A 124 6.38 -2.28 -9.04
N LEU A 125 6.19 -1.42 -8.04
CA LEU A 125 5.59 -0.09 -8.24
C LEU A 125 6.36 0.69 -9.31
N ASN A 126 7.69 0.75 -9.20
CA ASN A 126 8.55 1.43 -10.16
C ASN A 126 8.47 0.81 -11.56
N ALA A 127 8.45 -0.52 -11.67
CA ALA A 127 8.31 -1.23 -12.94
C ALA A 127 6.96 -0.93 -13.62
N VAL A 128 5.87 -0.80 -12.87
CA VAL A 128 4.56 -0.36 -13.40
C VAL A 128 4.65 1.08 -13.90
N LEU A 129 5.20 1.99 -13.10
CA LEU A 129 5.33 3.41 -13.45
C LEU A 129 6.30 3.66 -14.61
N ALA A 130 7.30 2.80 -14.78
CA ALA A 130 8.33 2.95 -15.80
C ALA A 130 7.86 2.62 -17.23
N GLN A 131 6.71 1.95 -17.37
CA GLN A 131 6.20 1.57 -18.69
C GLN A 131 5.87 2.81 -19.53
N PRO A 132 6.20 2.84 -20.85
CA PRO A 132 6.02 4.04 -21.68
C PRO A 132 4.59 4.60 -21.66
N LYS A 133 3.58 3.73 -21.68
CA LYS A 133 2.15 4.10 -21.61
C LYS A 133 1.76 4.73 -20.27
N VAL A 134 2.42 4.34 -19.18
CA VAL A 134 2.17 4.89 -17.84
C VAL A 134 2.96 6.19 -17.65
N LYS A 135 4.23 6.23 -18.09
CA LYS A 135 5.07 7.45 -18.04
C LYS A 135 4.40 8.66 -18.69
N LYS A 136 3.69 8.47 -19.81
CA LYS A 136 2.93 9.55 -20.49
C LYS A 136 1.83 10.17 -19.61
N LEU A 137 1.35 9.44 -18.61
CA LEU A 137 0.36 9.92 -17.64
C LEU A 137 1.03 10.64 -16.46
N LEU A 138 2.30 10.41 -16.17
CA LEU A 138 2.93 10.97 -14.98
C LEU A 138 3.35 12.42 -15.21
N SER A 139 2.95 13.31 -14.31
CA SER A 139 3.59 14.62 -14.20
C SER A 139 4.85 14.52 -13.36
N THR A 140 5.87 15.28 -13.75
CA THR A 140 7.12 15.40 -12.98
C THR A 140 7.21 16.69 -12.18
N ASP A 141 6.19 17.56 -12.24
CA ASP A 141 6.31 18.95 -11.79
C ASP A 141 5.57 19.22 -10.49
N HIS A 142 4.47 18.50 -10.27
CA HIS A 142 3.54 18.77 -9.18
C HIS A 142 3.17 17.47 -8.46
N PHE A 143 3.50 17.42 -7.17
CA PHE A 143 3.25 16.28 -6.31
C PHE A 143 2.41 16.68 -5.10
N SER A 144 1.85 15.69 -4.41
CA SER A 144 1.24 15.83 -3.09
C SER A 144 1.66 14.67 -2.21
N VAL A 145 1.95 14.96 -0.94
CA VAL A 145 2.31 13.97 0.08
C VAL A 145 1.33 14.04 1.24
N ASP A 146 1.02 12.88 1.79
CA ASP A 146 0.24 12.77 3.02
C ASP A 146 0.51 11.42 3.71
N GLY A 147 0.12 11.34 4.98
CA GLY A 147 0.27 10.18 5.85
C GLY A 147 -1.07 9.51 6.17
N THR A 148 -1.04 8.22 6.45
CA THR A 148 -2.24 7.48 6.86
C THR A 148 -1.92 6.39 7.87
N LEU A 149 -2.72 6.32 8.94
CA LEU A 149 -2.54 5.31 9.98
C LEU A 149 -2.97 3.93 9.52
N ILE A 150 -2.11 2.93 9.73
CA ILE A 150 -2.39 1.52 9.48
C ILE A 150 -2.49 0.81 10.83
N GLU A 151 -3.67 0.31 11.20
CA GLU A 151 -3.85 -0.36 12.50
C GLU A 151 -3.11 -1.70 12.50
N ALA A 152 -2.34 -1.97 13.55
CA ALA A 152 -1.69 -3.25 13.75
C ALA A 152 -2.70 -4.30 14.24
N TRP A 153 -2.53 -5.56 13.84
CA TRP A 153 -3.28 -6.68 14.45
C TRP A 153 -2.71 -7.07 15.82
N ALA A 154 -2.62 -6.08 16.72
CA ALA A 154 -2.11 -6.22 18.08
C ALA A 154 -3.15 -5.69 19.07
N SER A 155 -3.36 -6.44 20.16
CA SER A 155 -4.29 -6.04 21.22
C SER A 155 -3.65 -5.01 22.15
N MET A 156 -4.44 -4.07 22.70
CA MET A 156 -3.97 -3.19 23.78
C MET A 156 -3.52 -3.96 25.03
N LYS A 157 -4.03 -5.19 25.25
CA LYS A 157 -3.54 -6.11 26.31
C LYS A 157 -2.08 -6.53 26.10
N SER A 158 -1.59 -6.50 24.85
CA SER A 158 -0.19 -6.79 24.53
C SER A 158 0.75 -5.61 24.80
N PHE A 159 0.23 -4.39 24.96
CA PHE A 159 1.02 -3.19 25.17
C PHE A 159 1.45 -3.07 26.62
N LYS A 160 2.63 -3.60 26.91
CA LYS A 160 3.18 -3.83 28.25
C LYS A 160 4.42 -2.98 28.51
N ARG A 161 4.74 -2.72 29.78
CA ARG A 161 5.98 -2.01 30.15
C ARG A 161 7.22 -2.77 29.68
N LYS A 162 8.22 -2.03 29.21
CA LYS A 162 9.48 -2.60 28.69
C LYS A 162 10.38 -3.18 29.80
N ASP A 163 10.26 -2.67 31.02
CA ASP A 163 11.05 -3.09 32.19
C ASP A 163 10.51 -4.34 32.90
N GLY A 164 9.41 -4.93 32.40
CA GLY A 164 8.86 -6.17 32.93
C GLY A 164 8.16 -6.02 34.28
N LEU A 165 7.97 -4.79 34.77
CA LEU A 165 7.28 -4.49 36.03
C LEU A 165 5.75 -4.48 35.92
N ASP A 166 5.20 -4.97 34.80
CA ASP A 166 3.76 -5.22 34.73
C ASP A 166 3.44 -6.41 35.63
N GLU A 167 2.69 -6.16 36.71
CA GLU A 167 2.18 -7.22 37.55
C GLU A 167 1.44 -8.24 36.68
N PRO A 168 1.75 -9.55 36.80
CA PRO A 168 0.94 -10.55 36.15
C PRO A 168 -0.50 -10.38 36.65
N PRO A 169 -1.51 -10.48 35.76
CA PRO A 169 -2.90 -10.40 36.19
C PRO A 169 -3.10 -11.34 37.37
N SER A 170 -3.76 -10.85 38.42
CA SER A 170 -4.09 -11.59 39.63
C SER A 170 -5.14 -12.65 39.31
N GLY A 171 -4.74 -13.71 38.62
CA GLY A 171 -5.65 -14.73 38.09
C GLY A 171 -5.08 -15.39 36.83
N GLY A 172 -4.99 -16.72 36.84
CA GLY A 172 -4.31 -17.53 35.83
C GLY A 172 -5.08 -17.71 34.53
N GLY A 173 -5.41 -16.62 33.83
CA GLY A 173 -6.16 -16.67 32.57
C GLY A 173 -5.60 -15.79 31.44
N ARG A 174 -5.44 -16.35 30.23
CA ARG A 174 -4.97 -15.63 29.02
C ARG A 174 -5.91 -14.51 28.56
N ASN A 175 -7.14 -14.45 29.09
CA ASN A 175 -8.22 -13.58 28.65
C ASN A 175 -8.77 -12.61 29.71
N GLU A 176 -8.18 -12.53 30.92
CA GLU A 176 -8.68 -11.63 31.96
C GLU A 176 -8.70 -10.16 31.51
N GLU A 177 -9.69 -9.41 32.01
CA GLU A 177 -9.84 -7.98 31.76
C GLU A 177 -8.77 -7.25 32.58
N ALA A 178 -7.74 -6.74 31.90
CA ALA A 178 -6.81 -5.84 32.53
C ALA A 178 -7.50 -4.47 32.68
N ASP A 179 -7.62 -3.98 33.91
CA ASP A 179 -8.09 -2.62 34.16
C ASP A 179 -7.02 -1.62 33.69
N PHE A 180 -7.40 -0.77 32.74
CA PHE A 180 -6.52 0.21 32.10
C PHE A 180 -6.78 1.63 32.61
N HIS A 181 -7.70 1.82 33.55
CA HIS A 181 -8.05 3.14 34.08
C HIS A 181 -6.91 3.72 34.94
N GLY A 182 -6.55 4.98 34.69
CA GLY A 182 -5.56 5.74 35.48
C GLY A 182 -4.09 5.54 35.11
N GLN A 183 -3.73 4.54 34.29
CA GLN A 183 -2.33 4.31 33.91
C GLN A 183 -1.93 5.07 32.63
N LYS A 184 -0.91 5.93 32.72
CA LYS A 184 -0.38 6.66 31.56
C LYS A 184 0.59 5.78 30.77
N ARG A 185 0.14 5.25 29.63
CA ARG A 185 0.97 4.45 28.71
C ARG A 185 1.58 5.33 27.61
N SER A 186 2.86 5.16 27.33
CA SER A 186 3.57 5.85 26.23
C SER A 186 4.47 4.88 25.46
N ASN A 187 4.84 5.25 24.23
CA ASN A 187 5.77 4.46 23.41
C ASN A 187 7.21 4.41 23.99
N GLU A 188 7.55 5.31 24.91
CA GLU A 188 8.83 5.32 25.62
C GLU A 188 8.88 4.18 26.63
N THR A 189 7.83 4.04 27.45
CA THR A 189 7.79 3.10 28.58
C THR A 189 7.18 1.75 28.24
N HIS A 190 6.34 1.68 27.20
CA HIS A 190 5.60 0.47 26.83
C HIS A 190 5.88 0.04 25.38
N ALA A 191 5.71 -1.26 25.11
CA ALA A 191 5.79 -1.85 23.79
C ALA A 191 4.80 -3.02 23.66
N SER A 192 4.33 -3.31 22.45
CA SER A 192 3.51 -4.50 22.24
C SER A 192 4.38 -5.76 22.25
N THR A 193 3.94 -6.76 23.00
CA THR A 193 4.58 -8.08 23.04
C THR A 193 4.28 -8.92 21.80
N THR A 194 3.24 -8.59 21.04
CA THR A 194 2.86 -9.32 19.82
C THR A 194 3.39 -8.67 18.54
N ASP A 195 3.64 -7.36 18.56
CA ASP A 195 4.27 -6.62 17.47
C ASP A 195 5.07 -5.43 18.03
N ARG A 196 6.38 -5.60 18.20
CA ARG A 196 7.24 -4.60 18.88
C ARG A 196 7.38 -3.27 18.13
N ASP A 197 7.09 -3.27 16.82
CA ASP A 197 7.20 -2.08 15.99
C ASP A 197 5.92 -1.23 16.04
N ALA A 198 4.77 -1.84 16.34
CA ALA A 198 3.52 -1.11 16.44
C ALA A 198 3.59 -0.05 17.55
N ARG A 199 3.22 1.19 17.23
CA ARG A 199 3.26 2.33 18.15
C ARG A 199 1.85 2.74 18.58
N LEU A 200 1.69 3.05 19.86
CA LEU A 200 0.47 3.65 20.38
C LEU A 200 0.30 5.03 19.76
N PHE A 201 -0.76 5.23 19.01
CA PHE A 201 -1.05 6.48 18.33
C PHE A 201 -2.52 6.90 18.53
N ARG A 202 -2.76 8.21 18.67
CA ARG A 202 -4.10 8.78 18.79
C ARG A 202 -4.33 9.82 17.70
N LYS A 203 -5.31 9.56 16.81
CA LYS A 203 -5.60 10.43 15.65
C LYS A 203 -6.09 11.84 16.03
N GLY A 204 -6.67 12.02 17.21
CA GLY A 204 -7.14 13.32 17.67
C GLY A 204 -7.75 13.28 19.07
N LYS A 205 -8.08 14.46 19.61
CA LYS A 205 -8.78 14.58 20.91
C LYS A 205 -10.10 13.80 20.86
N GLY A 206 -10.37 12.98 21.88
CA GLY A 206 -11.58 12.15 21.98
C GLY A 206 -11.61 10.91 21.07
N LYS A 207 -10.53 10.60 20.36
CA LYS A 207 -10.40 9.32 19.63
C LYS A 207 -9.61 8.32 20.46
N GLU A 208 -9.96 7.05 20.30
CA GLU A 208 -9.24 5.93 20.91
C GLU A 208 -7.79 5.91 20.43
N ALA A 209 -6.88 5.54 21.33
CA ALA A 209 -5.49 5.29 20.98
C ALA A 209 -5.36 3.83 20.49
N LYS A 210 -4.72 3.63 19.35
CA LYS A 210 -4.56 2.32 18.72
C LYS A 210 -3.10 2.05 18.43
N LEU A 211 -2.71 0.77 18.48
CA LEU A 211 -1.40 0.34 18.00
C LEU A 211 -1.38 0.41 16.48
N SER A 212 -0.51 1.25 15.93
CA SER A 212 -0.53 1.60 14.52
C SER A 212 0.87 1.79 13.95
N PHE A 213 0.94 1.71 12.63
CA PHE A 213 2.03 2.19 11.79
C PHE A 213 1.57 3.45 11.02
N MET A 214 2.51 4.13 10.38
CA MET A 214 2.20 5.25 9.49
C MET A 214 2.65 4.91 8.07
N GLY A 215 1.69 4.78 7.15
CA GLY A 215 1.96 4.69 5.71
C GLY A 215 1.98 6.07 5.08
N HIS A 216 2.93 6.33 4.19
CA HIS A 216 3.09 7.61 3.51
C HIS A 216 3.00 7.39 2.02
N GLY A 217 2.24 8.25 1.33
CA GLY A 217 2.12 8.22 -0.12
C GLY A 217 2.63 9.51 -0.74
N LEU A 218 3.34 9.40 -1.85
CA LEU A 218 3.62 10.52 -2.74
C LEU A 218 2.81 10.34 -4.03
N MET A 219 1.98 11.31 -4.34
CA MET A 219 1.06 11.29 -5.49
C MET A 219 1.48 12.34 -6.52
N GLU A 220 1.50 12.00 -7.81
CA GLU A 220 1.60 13.01 -8.88
C GLU A 220 0.23 13.66 -9.13
N ASN A 221 0.21 14.97 -9.37
CA ASN A 221 -1.03 15.75 -9.34
C ASN A 221 -1.85 15.72 -10.64
N ARG A 222 -1.29 15.28 -11.78
CA ARG A 222 -1.99 15.31 -13.07
C ARG A 222 -3.07 14.24 -13.11
N HIS A 223 -2.71 13.00 -12.83
CA HIS A 223 -3.66 11.89 -12.80
C HIS A 223 -3.91 11.35 -11.40
N GLY A 224 -3.18 11.77 -10.37
CA GLY A 224 -3.38 11.28 -9.00
C GLY A 224 -2.81 9.88 -8.77
N LEU A 225 -1.82 9.45 -9.56
CA LEU A 225 -1.16 8.16 -9.37
C LEU A 225 -0.13 8.26 -8.23
N LEU A 226 -0.02 7.21 -7.42
CA LEU A 226 1.02 7.11 -6.40
C LEU A 226 2.36 6.81 -7.07
N VAL A 227 3.32 7.72 -6.93
CA VAL A 227 4.66 7.58 -7.50
C VAL A 227 5.68 7.07 -6.50
N ASP A 228 5.35 7.13 -5.21
CA ASP A 228 6.14 6.55 -4.13
C ASP A 228 5.23 6.19 -2.95
N ALA A 229 5.63 5.21 -2.16
CA ALA A 229 4.95 4.81 -0.95
C ALA A 229 5.91 4.10 0.00
N CYS A 230 5.92 4.51 1.26
CA CYS A 230 6.73 3.90 2.30
C CYS A 230 5.97 3.79 3.63
N LEU A 231 6.57 3.14 4.61
CA LEU A 231 6.00 2.99 5.95
C LEU A 231 7.03 3.29 7.03
N THR A 232 6.61 4.04 8.03
CA THR A 232 7.40 4.36 9.21
C THR A 232 6.65 3.96 10.47
N LEU A 233 7.34 4.09 11.61
CA LEU A 233 6.71 4.04 12.91
C LEU A 233 5.82 5.29 13.09
N ALA A 234 4.75 5.15 13.88
CA ALA A 234 3.85 6.26 14.19
C ALA A 234 4.36 7.03 15.42
N ASP A 235 5.43 7.81 15.24
CA ASP A 235 6.12 8.57 16.31
C ASP A 235 5.87 10.09 16.27
N GLY A 236 5.08 10.58 15.30
CA GLY A 236 4.64 11.98 15.19
C GLY A 236 5.56 12.91 14.40
N HIS A 237 6.81 12.51 14.13
CA HIS A 237 7.74 13.28 13.28
C HIS A 237 8.01 12.61 11.93
N ALA A 238 7.72 11.32 11.82
CA ALA A 238 8.06 10.54 10.63
C ALA A 238 7.39 10.99 9.32
N GLU A 239 6.25 11.67 9.36
CA GLU A 239 5.55 12.17 8.16
C GLU A 239 6.42 13.15 7.34
N ARG A 240 7.05 14.12 8.01
CA ARG A 240 7.89 15.13 7.34
C ARG A 240 9.16 14.52 6.79
N VAL A 241 9.80 13.62 7.55
CA VAL A 241 11.01 12.90 7.11
C VAL A 241 10.70 12.00 5.90
N ALA A 242 9.59 11.25 5.94
CA ALA A 242 9.16 10.42 4.82
C ALA A 242 8.85 11.27 3.58
N ALA A 243 8.22 12.43 3.74
CA ALA A 243 7.96 13.36 2.66
C ALA A 243 9.23 13.85 1.97
N LEU A 244 10.25 14.23 2.74
CA LEU A 244 11.56 14.64 2.21
C LEU A 244 12.21 13.49 1.45
N HIS A 245 12.26 12.30 2.05
CA HIS A 245 12.85 11.11 1.42
C HIS A 245 12.19 10.75 0.08
N MET A 246 10.86 10.86 -0.03
CA MET A 246 10.15 10.53 -1.27
C MET A 246 10.27 11.62 -2.35
N ILE A 247 10.43 12.90 -1.98
CA ILE A 247 10.49 14.01 -2.93
C ILE A 247 11.90 14.31 -3.43
N GLU A 248 12.92 14.07 -2.59
CA GLU A 248 14.33 14.38 -2.87
C GLU A 248 14.83 13.77 -4.20
N PRO A 249 14.62 12.47 -4.51
CA PRO A 249 15.05 11.89 -5.79
C PRO A 249 14.37 12.50 -7.03
N ARG A 250 13.30 13.28 -6.84
CA ARG A 250 12.56 13.96 -7.91
C ARG A 250 12.97 15.41 -8.08
N ALA A 251 13.63 15.96 -7.07
CA ALA A 251 14.10 17.33 -7.03
C ALA A 251 15.49 17.51 -7.67
N GLU A 252 16.19 16.42 -7.99
CA GLU A 252 17.50 16.39 -8.68
C GLU A 252 17.41 16.81 -10.15
N ARG A 253 16.99 18.05 -10.42
CA ARG A 253 16.83 18.58 -11.78
C ARG A 253 16.88 20.10 -11.83
N PRO A 254 17.05 20.71 -13.02
CA PRO A 254 17.15 22.16 -13.16
C PRO A 254 15.85 22.91 -12.81
N GLN A 255 14.68 22.34 -13.15
CA GLN A 255 13.39 22.98 -12.91
C GLN A 255 12.84 22.65 -11.53
N ALA A 256 12.45 23.69 -10.80
CA ALA A 256 11.76 23.56 -9.52
C ALA A 256 10.47 22.72 -9.65
N ILE A 257 10.20 21.91 -8.64
CA ILE A 257 8.95 21.14 -8.50
C ILE A 257 8.10 21.71 -7.37
N THR A 258 6.86 21.26 -7.25
CA THR A 258 5.98 21.67 -6.14
C THR A 258 5.53 20.48 -5.34
N LEU A 259 5.52 20.62 -4.01
CA LEU A 259 5.00 19.60 -3.10
C LEU A 259 3.80 20.11 -2.31
N GLY A 260 2.63 19.56 -2.60
CA GLY A 260 1.41 19.77 -1.84
C GLY A 260 1.40 18.96 -0.54
N ALA A 261 1.03 19.56 0.57
CA ALA A 261 0.84 18.83 1.82
C ALA A 261 -0.24 19.46 2.70
N ASP A 262 -0.68 18.71 3.71
CA ASP A 262 -1.66 19.16 4.68
C ASP A 262 -1.07 20.19 5.68
N LYS A 263 -1.88 20.66 6.63
CA LYS A 263 -1.46 21.73 7.56
C LYS A 263 -0.51 21.25 8.66
N ALA A 264 -0.41 19.94 8.90
CA ALA A 264 0.52 19.37 9.86
C ALA A 264 1.98 19.48 9.38
N TYR A 265 2.18 19.58 8.07
CA TYR A 265 3.50 19.79 7.45
C TYR A 265 3.98 21.26 7.49
N ASP A 266 3.18 22.21 7.97
CA ASP A 266 3.56 23.64 8.02
C ASP A 266 4.59 23.91 9.15
N ALA A 267 5.78 23.38 9.03
CA ALA A 267 6.85 23.50 10.02
C ALA A 267 8.09 24.17 9.39
N GLU A 268 8.69 25.11 10.11
CA GLU A 268 9.75 25.97 9.56
C GLU A 268 10.95 25.17 9.03
N ASP A 269 11.39 24.16 9.78
CA ASP A 269 12.43 23.20 9.38
C ASP A 269 12.12 22.54 8.03
N PHE A 270 10.93 21.94 7.90
CA PHE A 270 10.50 21.24 6.70
C PHE A 270 10.32 22.18 5.50
N ILE A 271 9.75 23.38 5.72
CA ILE A 271 9.59 24.37 4.65
C ILE A 271 10.94 24.86 4.14
N ASN A 272 11.91 25.07 5.02
CA ASN A 272 13.26 25.51 4.64
C ASN A 272 14.01 24.41 3.89
N GLU A 273 13.87 23.14 4.29
CA GLU A 273 14.49 21.99 3.63
C GLU A 273 13.90 21.73 2.23
N LEU A 274 12.58 21.87 2.05
CA LEU A 274 11.99 21.82 0.70
C LEU A 274 12.58 22.91 -0.20
N ARG A 275 12.76 24.13 0.32
CA ARG A 275 13.30 25.25 -0.46
C ARG A 275 14.77 25.04 -0.84
N SER A 276 15.59 24.47 0.04
CA SER A 276 17.00 24.18 -0.27
C SER A 276 17.13 23.13 -1.40
N MET A 277 16.18 22.20 -1.49
CA MET A 277 16.07 21.22 -2.58
C MET A 277 15.40 21.76 -3.85
N LYS A 278 15.12 23.07 -3.94
CA LYS A 278 14.34 23.67 -5.05
C LYS A 278 12.92 23.10 -5.20
N VAL A 279 12.33 22.63 -4.11
CA VAL A 279 10.93 22.23 -4.03
C VAL A 279 10.11 23.40 -3.48
N THR A 280 9.18 23.90 -4.29
CA THR A 280 8.23 24.94 -3.87
C THR A 280 7.17 24.32 -2.95
N PRO A 281 7.07 24.75 -1.68
CA PRO A 281 6.21 24.08 -0.72
C PRO A 281 4.76 24.57 -0.85
N HIS A 282 3.90 23.78 -1.49
CA HIS A 282 2.46 23.99 -1.52
C HIS A 282 1.77 23.39 -0.28
N VAL A 283 2.30 23.71 0.90
CA VAL A 283 1.77 23.22 2.19
C VAL A 283 0.61 24.11 2.64
N ALA A 284 -0.45 23.51 3.18
CA ALA A 284 -1.57 24.27 3.73
C ALA A 284 -1.13 25.12 4.94
N GLN A 285 -1.42 26.43 4.90
CA GLN A 285 -1.12 27.31 6.03
C GLN A 285 -1.85 26.87 7.31
N ASN A 286 -1.12 26.84 8.42
CA ASN A 286 -1.64 26.61 9.76
C ASN A 286 -1.50 27.89 10.58
N THR A 287 -2.57 28.69 10.60
CA THR A 287 -2.63 29.98 11.29
C THR A 287 -3.34 29.92 12.64
N ASN A 288 -3.66 28.72 13.12
CA ASN A 288 -4.39 28.54 14.37
C ASN A 288 -3.45 28.68 15.57
N GLY A 289 -3.47 29.87 16.20
CA GLY A 289 -2.68 30.14 17.40
C GLY A 289 -1.17 30.27 17.16
N ARG A 290 -0.74 30.38 15.88
CA ARG A 290 0.66 30.60 15.49
C ARG A 290 0.77 31.21 14.08
N ARG A 291 1.96 31.70 13.75
CA ARG A 291 2.31 32.15 12.39
C ARG A 291 2.69 30.95 11.52
N SER A 292 2.19 30.93 10.28
CA SER A 292 2.55 29.91 9.28
C SER A 292 3.98 30.12 8.76
N ALA A 293 4.71 29.03 8.49
CA ALA A 293 6.01 29.07 7.81
C ALA A 293 5.86 29.30 6.30
N ILE A 294 4.67 29.03 5.76
CA ILE A 294 4.30 29.37 4.38
C ILE A 294 3.89 30.84 4.29
N ASP A 295 4.57 31.56 3.39
CA ASP A 295 4.37 33.00 3.18
C ASP A 295 3.84 33.33 1.77
N ARG A 296 3.65 34.62 1.50
CA ARG A 296 3.07 35.13 0.25
C ARG A 296 3.91 34.79 -1.00
N ARG A 297 5.19 34.42 -0.87
CA ARG A 297 6.02 33.93 -2.00
C ARG A 297 5.42 32.67 -2.61
N THR A 298 4.80 31.81 -1.81
CA THR A 298 4.09 30.62 -2.28
C THR A 298 2.62 30.94 -2.57
N THR A 299 1.91 31.54 -1.62
CA THR A 299 0.43 31.55 -1.64
C THR A 299 -0.18 32.49 -2.69
N ARG A 300 0.59 33.45 -3.22
CA ARG A 300 0.11 34.38 -4.25
C ARG A 300 -0.13 33.73 -5.63
N HIS A 301 0.44 32.54 -5.87
CA HIS A 301 0.41 31.90 -7.17
C HIS A 301 -0.86 31.05 -7.35
N VAL A 302 -1.47 31.09 -8.53
CA VAL A 302 -2.66 30.26 -8.86
C VAL A 302 -2.36 28.76 -8.69
N GLY A 303 -1.13 28.34 -9.00
CA GLY A 303 -0.67 26.95 -8.82
C GLY A 303 -0.79 26.46 -7.37
N TYR A 304 -0.61 27.33 -6.38
CA TYR A 304 -0.83 26.98 -4.97
C TYR A 304 -2.30 26.62 -4.73
N VAL A 305 -3.23 27.46 -5.18
CA VAL A 305 -4.68 27.23 -5.02
C VAL A 305 -5.12 25.92 -5.70
N VAL A 306 -4.61 25.64 -6.90
CA VAL A 306 -4.89 24.38 -7.62
C VAL A 306 -4.33 23.18 -6.85
N SER A 307 -3.08 23.27 -6.39
CA SER A 307 -2.43 22.22 -5.59
C SER A 307 -3.21 21.90 -4.31
N GLN A 308 -3.75 22.91 -3.61
CA GLN A 308 -4.56 22.72 -2.41
C GLN A 308 -5.87 21.95 -2.67
N ARG A 309 -6.41 22.02 -3.89
CA ARG A 309 -7.59 21.25 -4.30
C ARG A 309 -7.19 19.82 -4.68
N ILE A 310 -6.16 19.68 -5.51
CA ILE A 310 -5.72 18.38 -6.04
C ILE A 310 -5.15 17.48 -4.94
N ARG A 311 -4.41 18.01 -3.97
CA ARG A 311 -3.76 17.21 -2.91
C ARG A 311 -4.73 16.30 -2.18
N LYS A 312 -6.00 16.70 -2.04
CA LYS A 312 -7.06 15.92 -1.38
C LYS A 312 -7.35 14.59 -2.08
N ARG A 313 -7.00 14.43 -3.36
CA ARG A 313 -7.18 13.17 -4.10
C ARG A 313 -6.33 12.03 -3.53
N ILE A 314 -5.26 12.33 -2.79
CA ILE A 314 -4.46 11.28 -2.14
C ILE A 314 -5.28 10.48 -1.10
N GLU A 315 -6.31 11.11 -0.51
CA GLU A 315 -7.22 10.46 0.42
C GLU A 315 -8.09 9.40 -0.27
N GLU A 316 -8.38 9.54 -1.57
CA GLU A 316 -9.05 8.50 -2.35
C GLU A 316 -8.16 7.25 -2.45
N ALA A 317 -6.86 7.44 -2.64
CA ALA A 317 -5.88 6.35 -2.68
C ALA A 317 -5.77 5.66 -1.32
N PHE A 318 -5.64 6.42 -0.24
CA PHE A 318 -5.61 5.85 1.12
C PHE A 318 -6.91 5.16 1.51
N GLY A 319 -8.06 5.74 1.14
CA GLY A 319 -9.36 5.10 1.33
C GLY A 319 -9.43 3.74 0.63
N TRP A 320 -8.99 3.68 -0.63
CA TRP A 320 -8.95 2.42 -1.39
C TRP A 320 -7.97 1.40 -0.79
N ILE A 321 -6.75 1.82 -0.44
CA ILE A 321 -5.72 0.96 0.16
C ILE A 321 -6.24 0.35 1.48
N LYS A 322 -6.89 1.15 2.31
CA LYS A 322 -7.42 0.69 3.60
C LYS A 322 -8.59 -0.27 3.45
N VAL A 323 -9.62 0.16 2.73
CA VAL A 323 -10.91 -0.52 2.69
C VAL A 323 -10.89 -1.66 1.68
N ILE A 324 -10.38 -1.43 0.48
CA ILE A 324 -10.41 -2.42 -0.61
C ILE A 324 -9.22 -3.36 -0.54
N ALA A 325 -8.00 -2.83 -0.42
CA ALA A 325 -6.79 -3.66 -0.33
C ALA A 325 -6.49 -4.21 1.09
N GLY A 326 -7.42 -4.01 2.03
CA GLY A 326 -7.40 -4.62 3.36
C GLY A 326 -6.26 -4.14 4.27
N GLN A 327 -5.77 -2.91 4.07
CA GLN A 327 -4.72 -2.32 4.90
C GLN A 327 -5.27 -1.45 6.04
N GLU A 328 -6.58 -1.38 6.28
CA GLU A 328 -7.10 -0.64 7.45
C GLU A 328 -6.55 -1.23 8.75
N LYS A 329 -6.59 -2.55 8.87
CA LYS A 329 -5.94 -3.32 9.92
C LYS A 329 -5.09 -4.44 9.31
N THR A 330 -3.78 -4.27 9.37
CA THR A 330 -2.85 -5.13 8.64
C THR A 330 -2.71 -6.52 9.28
N LYS A 331 -2.71 -7.57 8.45
CA LYS A 331 -2.41 -8.95 8.88
C LYS A 331 -0.92 -9.23 9.07
N PHE A 332 -0.07 -8.33 8.60
CA PHE A 332 1.39 -8.45 8.71
C PHE A 332 1.88 -7.90 10.04
N ARG A 333 3.08 -8.32 10.44
CA ARG A 333 3.73 -7.88 11.68
C ARG A 333 5.11 -7.35 11.38
N GLY A 334 5.51 -6.32 12.11
CA GLY A 334 6.79 -5.64 11.93
C GLY A 334 6.78 -4.64 10.76
N ARG A 335 7.60 -3.60 10.90
CA ARG A 335 7.62 -2.44 10.00
C ARG A 335 7.85 -2.84 8.54
N ASP A 336 8.81 -3.72 8.28
CA ASP A 336 9.23 -4.02 6.91
C ASP A 336 8.14 -4.77 6.12
N ARG A 337 7.50 -5.77 6.75
CA ARG A 337 6.42 -6.55 6.10
C ARG A 337 5.16 -5.72 5.89
N VAL A 338 4.84 -4.85 6.85
CA VAL A 338 3.70 -3.93 6.73
C VAL A 338 3.99 -2.88 5.66
N GLY A 339 5.23 -2.40 5.58
CA GLY A 339 5.67 -1.45 4.56
C GLY A 339 5.60 -2.04 3.17
N TRP A 340 6.10 -3.26 2.99
CA TRP A 340 5.96 -4.00 1.74
C TRP A 340 4.49 -4.10 1.32
N ALA A 341 3.59 -4.49 2.24
CA ALA A 341 2.17 -4.64 1.94
C ALA A 341 1.50 -3.32 1.56
N PHE A 342 1.89 -2.23 2.22
CA PHE A 342 1.39 -0.89 1.92
C PHE A 342 1.86 -0.41 0.54
N THR A 343 3.15 -0.53 0.22
CA THR A 343 3.70 -0.16 -1.10
C THR A 343 3.11 -1.03 -2.22
N PHE A 344 2.91 -2.33 -1.96
CA PHE A 344 2.24 -3.21 -2.92
C PHE A 344 0.76 -2.82 -3.14
N ALA A 345 0.04 -2.41 -2.08
CA ALA A 345 -1.31 -1.88 -2.20
C ALA A 345 -1.36 -0.55 -2.97
N ALA A 346 -0.34 0.30 -2.86
CA ALA A 346 -0.20 1.50 -3.68
C ALA A 346 -0.04 1.18 -5.18
N ALA A 347 0.78 0.16 -5.51
CA ALA A 347 0.88 -0.35 -6.88
C ALA A 347 -0.46 -0.91 -7.38
N ALA A 348 -1.17 -1.68 -6.55
CA ALA A 348 -2.49 -2.21 -6.87
C ALA A 348 -3.52 -1.09 -7.11
N TYR A 349 -3.51 -0.03 -6.31
CA TYR A 349 -4.36 1.16 -6.51
C TYR A 349 -4.11 1.81 -7.87
N ASN A 350 -2.85 1.98 -8.26
CA ASN A 350 -2.53 2.50 -9.59
C ASN A 350 -3.06 1.57 -10.68
N LEU A 351 -2.81 0.26 -10.56
CA LEU A 351 -3.23 -0.75 -11.54
C LEU A 351 -4.74 -0.74 -11.80
N VAL A 352 -5.59 -0.59 -10.78
CA VAL A 352 -7.05 -0.53 -11.00
C VAL A 352 -7.50 0.73 -11.74
N ARG A 353 -6.69 1.79 -11.73
CA ARG A 353 -7.00 3.07 -12.40
C ARG A 353 -6.47 3.15 -13.82
N LEU A 354 -5.31 2.53 -14.09
CA LEU A 354 -4.63 2.61 -15.38
C LEU A 354 -5.49 2.26 -16.60
N PRO A 355 -6.33 1.20 -16.60
CA PRO A 355 -7.16 0.87 -17.77
C PRO A 355 -8.03 2.04 -18.23
N LYS A 356 -8.63 2.78 -17.28
CA LYS A 356 -9.46 3.95 -17.61
C LYS A 356 -8.60 5.11 -18.10
N LEU A 357 -7.45 5.37 -17.48
CA LEU A 357 -6.58 6.48 -17.86
C LEU A 357 -5.92 6.28 -19.23
N ILE A 358 -5.57 5.04 -19.58
CA ILE A 358 -4.96 4.70 -20.86
C ILE A 358 -6.00 4.70 -21.99
N ALA A 359 -7.27 4.36 -21.69
CA ALA A 359 -8.35 4.34 -22.67
C ALA A 359 -8.86 5.73 -23.05
N VAL A 360 -8.56 6.77 -22.27
CA VAL A 360 -8.91 8.15 -22.61
C VAL A 360 -7.86 8.66 -23.62
N PRO A 361 -8.26 9.11 -24.84
CA PRO A 361 -7.34 9.78 -25.75
C PRO A 361 -6.73 11.00 -25.04
N THR A 362 -5.39 11.07 -25.05
CA THR A 362 -4.62 12.15 -24.41
C THR A 362 -4.54 13.38 -25.29
#